data_AF-A0A1F6YJT4-F1
#
_entry.id   AF-A0A1F6YJT4-F1
#
_cell.length_a   1.000
_cell.length_b   1.000
_cell.length_c   1.000
_cell.angle_alpha   90.00
_cell.angle_beta   90.00
_cell.angle_gamma   90.00
#
_symmetry.space_group_name_H-M   'P 1'
#
loop_
_entity.id
_entity.type
_entity.pdbx_description
1 polymer ?
#
loop_
_entity_poly.entity_id
_entity_poly.type
_entity_poly.pdbx_seq_one_letter_code
_entity_poly.pdbx_strand_id
1 'polypeptide(L)'
;MSKLIFFDTETTGNTDKDFLCQIAYKTDKETFTGLYKPEIKIPPEASAVHHLTNKMLTDKPSFKDSGDQQKIKKLFEDKDSVVVAHNAPFDLIMIKKEGIEPKKFICTLRVARHLDKEEKIERYNLQYLRYLLEIEVDATAHDALGDVLVLEQLFERLYKKVKEEIAPTSKGVGVTTENVVNKMIEISSHPSLLRSFGFGKHNGKRIEEVAKMDRGYLEWLLAQKLAGDQMDEDWIYTLKHYLDK
;
A
#
# COMPACT_ATOMS: atom_id res chain seq x y z
N MET A 1 17.11 16.59 0.58
CA MET A 1 16.84 15.15 0.79
C MET A 1 15.36 15.02 1.07
N SER A 2 14.64 14.13 0.38
CA SER A 2 13.20 13.97 0.57
C SER A 2 12.88 13.52 2.00
N LYS A 3 11.83 14.09 2.60
CA LYS A 3 11.31 13.67 3.91
C LYS A 3 10.41 12.46 3.70
N LEU A 4 10.80 11.31 4.24
CA LEU A 4 9.96 10.11 4.21
C LEU A 4 8.93 10.18 5.34
N ILE A 5 7.68 9.89 5.00
CA ILE A 5 6.58 9.83 5.95
C ILE A 5 5.93 8.45 5.81
N PHE A 6 6.18 7.57 6.76
CA PHE A 6 5.53 6.25 6.81
C PHE A 6 4.15 6.43 7.40
N PHE A 7 3.11 5.94 6.74
CA PHE A 7 1.75 6.08 7.25
C PHE A 7 0.90 4.87 6.90
N ASP A 8 -0.17 4.70 7.67
CA ASP A 8 -1.15 3.64 7.52
C ASP A 8 -2.52 4.15 8.01
N THR A 9 -3.59 3.59 7.45
CA THR A 9 -4.97 3.93 7.81
C THR A 9 -5.79 2.70 8.17
N GLU A 10 -6.58 2.83 9.23
CA GLU A 10 -7.68 1.89 9.50
C GLU A 10 -9.00 2.54 9.14
N THR A 11 -9.89 1.78 8.49
CA THR A 11 -11.10 2.33 7.88
C THR A 11 -12.31 1.43 8.10
N THR A 12 -13.49 1.89 7.71
CA THR A 12 -14.72 1.10 7.78
C THR A 12 -14.78 -0.06 6.79
N GLY A 13 -13.79 -0.23 5.92
CA GLY A 13 -13.77 -1.30 4.92
C GLY A 13 -12.56 -1.22 3.99
N ASN A 14 -12.75 -1.51 2.71
CA ASN A 14 -11.65 -1.59 1.74
C ASN A 14 -12.01 -1.04 0.34
N THR A 15 -13.08 -0.26 0.24
CA THR A 15 -13.59 0.32 -1.00
C THR A 15 -13.54 1.85 -0.96
N ASP A 16 -13.72 2.51 -2.11
CA ASP A 16 -13.81 3.97 -2.17
C ASP A 16 -15.00 4.57 -1.40
N LYS A 17 -15.97 3.74 -1.00
CA LYS A 17 -17.13 4.10 -0.19
C LYS A 17 -16.83 4.16 1.31
N ASP A 18 -15.67 3.66 1.75
CA ASP A 18 -15.31 3.54 3.17
C ASP A 18 -14.64 4.78 3.78
N PHE A 19 -14.66 4.90 5.11
CA PHE A 19 -14.29 6.10 5.85
C PHE A 19 -13.13 5.85 6.81
N LEU A 20 -12.27 6.87 6.96
CA LEU A 20 -11.14 6.86 7.89
C LEU A 20 -11.60 6.71 9.35
N CYS A 21 -11.01 5.76 10.07
CA CYS A 21 -11.24 5.53 11.50
C CYS A 21 -9.98 5.82 12.32
N GLN A 22 -8.80 5.48 11.79
CA GLN A 22 -7.50 5.76 12.41
C GLN A 22 -6.51 6.17 11.33
N ILE A 23 -5.62 7.11 11.66
CA ILE A 23 -4.39 7.33 10.90
C ILE A 23 -3.21 7.28 11.85
N ALA A 24 -2.13 6.63 11.42
CA ALA A 24 -0.84 6.78 12.07
C ALA A 24 0.19 7.24 11.04
N TYR A 25 1.15 8.03 11.49
CA TYR A 25 2.32 8.32 10.68
C TYR A 25 3.58 8.45 11.52
N LYS A 26 4.72 8.18 10.89
CA LYS A 26 6.06 8.31 11.46
C LYS A 26 6.98 9.04 10.49
N THR A 27 7.72 9.98 11.05
CA THR A 27 8.83 10.71 10.40
C THR A 27 10.11 10.50 11.20
N ASP A 28 11.20 11.13 10.77
CA ASP A 28 12.44 11.20 11.55
C ASP A 28 12.29 11.98 12.87
N LYS A 29 11.25 12.82 13.00
CA LYS A 29 11.09 13.77 14.12
C LYS A 29 9.91 13.48 15.03
N GLU A 30 8.84 12.93 14.49
CA GLU A 30 7.62 12.67 15.24
C GLU A 30 6.93 11.38 14.81
N THR A 31 6.21 10.81 15.76
CA THR A 31 5.25 9.73 15.56
C THR A 31 3.89 10.26 16.00
N PHE A 32 2.86 10.00 15.21
CA PHE A 32 1.50 10.46 15.45
C PHE A 32 0.53 9.30 15.27
N THR A 33 -0.52 9.28 16.10
CA THR A 33 -1.70 8.43 15.91
C THR A 33 -2.95 9.25 16.24
N GLY A 34 -3.99 9.09 15.44
CA GLY A 34 -5.26 9.75 15.62
C GLY A 34 -6.42 8.78 15.40
N LEU A 35 -7.46 8.89 16.23
CA LEU A 35 -8.69 8.11 16.16
C LEU A 35 -9.86 9.05 15.91
N TYR A 36 -10.70 8.70 14.93
CA TYR A 36 -11.75 9.56 14.41
C TYR A 36 -13.06 8.81 14.35
N LYS A 37 -14.17 9.54 14.50
CA LYS A 37 -15.50 9.00 14.30
C LYS A 37 -15.84 9.01 12.80
N PRO A 38 -15.99 7.84 12.16
CA PRO A 38 -16.41 7.76 10.76
C PRO A 38 -17.88 8.19 10.57
N GLU A 39 -18.27 8.51 9.34
CA GLU A 39 -19.64 8.90 8.99
C GLU A 39 -20.63 7.73 9.09
N ILE A 40 -20.13 6.49 8.99
CA ILE A 40 -20.92 5.26 9.14
C ILE A 40 -20.40 4.42 10.31
N LYS A 41 -21.22 3.48 10.79
CA LYS A 41 -20.74 2.49 11.75
C LYS A 41 -19.69 1.59 11.10
N ILE A 42 -18.64 1.27 11.85
CA ILE A 42 -17.67 0.25 11.46
C ILE A 42 -18.40 -1.09 11.34
N PRO A 43 -18.37 -1.75 10.17
CA PRO A 43 -18.89 -3.10 9.98
C PRO A 43 -18.11 -4.14 10.79
N PRO A 44 -18.73 -5.25 11.22
CA PRO A 44 -18.05 -6.32 11.93
C PRO A 44 -16.82 -6.88 11.22
N GLU A 45 -16.85 -6.94 9.88
CA GLU A 45 -15.75 -7.44 9.06
C GLU A 45 -14.50 -6.55 9.19
N ALA A 46 -14.66 -5.22 9.20
CA ALA A 46 -13.56 -4.28 9.43
C ALA A 46 -13.07 -4.36 10.88
N SER A 47 -13.99 -4.40 11.86
CA SER A 47 -13.65 -4.61 13.27
C SER A 47 -12.91 -5.93 13.52
N ALA A 48 -13.20 -6.99 12.76
CA ALA A 48 -12.52 -8.27 12.87
C ALA A 48 -11.06 -8.21 12.39
N VAL A 49 -10.73 -7.24 11.54
CA VAL A 49 -9.37 -6.98 11.07
C VAL A 49 -8.62 -6.07 12.03
N HIS A 50 -9.09 -4.82 12.20
CA HIS A 50 -8.32 -3.77 12.88
C HIS A 50 -8.68 -3.59 14.37
N HIS A 51 -9.64 -4.35 14.86
CA HIS A 51 -10.09 -4.37 16.26
C HIS A 51 -10.70 -3.07 16.84
N LEU A 52 -10.74 -1.97 16.09
CA LEU A 52 -11.55 -0.79 16.43
C LEU A 52 -13.04 -1.14 16.50
N THR A 53 -13.69 -0.68 17.56
CA THR A 53 -15.13 -0.85 17.75
C THR A 53 -15.86 0.48 17.67
N ASN A 54 -17.13 0.45 17.26
CA ASN A 54 -17.98 1.64 17.27
C ASN A 54 -18.01 2.37 18.64
N LYS A 55 -17.90 1.62 19.74
CA LYS A 55 -17.84 2.18 21.10
C LYS A 55 -16.56 2.98 21.33
N MET A 56 -15.41 2.54 20.83
CA MET A 56 -14.13 3.24 20.96
C MET A 56 -14.14 4.61 20.27
N LEU A 57 -14.95 4.77 19.21
CA LEU A 57 -14.98 5.97 18.38
C LEU A 57 -16.18 6.89 18.67
N THR A 58 -17.06 6.54 19.60
CA THR A 58 -18.35 7.23 19.81
C THR A 58 -18.19 8.73 20.13
N ASP A 59 -17.21 9.05 20.98
CA ASP A 59 -16.91 10.40 21.48
C ASP A 59 -15.73 11.07 20.76
N LYS A 60 -15.20 10.45 19.69
CA LYS A 60 -14.13 11.03 18.88
C LYS A 60 -14.69 12.07 17.91
N PRO A 61 -13.94 13.13 17.59
CA PRO A 61 -14.32 14.04 16.51
C PRO A 61 -14.20 13.33 15.15
N SER A 62 -14.84 13.90 14.13
CA SER A 62 -14.49 13.54 12.74
C SER A 62 -13.05 13.96 12.44
N PHE A 63 -12.43 13.40 11.39
CA PHE A 63 -11.08 13.81 10.99
C PHE A 63 -10.99 15.30 10.63
N LYS A 64 -12.01 15.83 9.96
CA LYS A 64 -12.11 17.25 9.58
C LYS A 64 -12.21 18.16 10.79
N ASP A 65 -12.90 17.72 11.83
CA ASP A 65 -13.14 18.51 13.04
C ASP A 65 -12.08 18.33 14.13
N SER A 66 -11.14 17.38 13.97
CA SER A 66 -10.13 17.10 15.00
C SER A 66 -9.04 18.15 15.11
N GLY A 67 -8.86 18.98 14.07
CA GLY A 67 -7.73 19.90 13.91
C GLY A 67 -6.47 19.24 13.33
N ASP A 68 -6.42 17.90 13.24
CA ASP A 68 -5.25 17.18 12.71
C ASP A 68 -5.16 17.29 11.19
N GLN A 69 -6.30 17.37 10.50
CA GLN A 69 -6.38 17.40 9.04
C GLN A 69 -5.45 18.46 8.44
N GLN A 70 -5.45 19.69 8.96
CA GLN A 70 -4.62 20.77 8.42
C GLN A 70 -3.12 20.51 8.64
N LYS A 71 -2.75 19.96 9.80
CA LYS A 71 -1.36 19.59 10.12
C LYS A 71 -0.87 18.50 9.17
N ILE A 72 -1.67 17.43 9.03
CA ILE A 72 -1.34 16.28 8.19
C ILE A 72 -1.29 16.70 6.72
N LYS A 73 -2.28 17.46 6.23
CA LYS A 73 -2.30 18.00 4.86
C LYS A 73 -1.03 18.78 4.55
N LYS A 74 -0.65 19.71 5.42
CA LYS A 74 0.57 20.52 5.24
C LYS A 74 1.83 19.65 5.18
N LEU A 75 1.91 18.60 6.00
CA LEU A 75 3.06 17.70 6.06
C LEU A 75 3.13 16.78 4.82
N PHE A 76 2.00 16.19 4.44
CA PHE A 76 1.90 15.18 3.39
C PHE A 76 1.98 15.78 1.98
N GLU A 77 1.50 17.01 1.80
CA GLU A 77 1.52 17.73 0.51
C GLU A 77 2.77 18.60 0.30
N ASP A 78 3.70 18.65 1.26
CA ASP A 78 4.98 19.33 1.11
C ASP A 78 5.74 18.74 -0.10
N LYS A 79 6.25 19.60 -0.99
CA LYS A 79 6.93 19.22 -2.24
C LYS A 79 8.17 18.33 -2.03
N ASP A 80 8.77 18.41 -0.85
CA ASP A 80 9.95 17.65 -0.44
C ASP A 80 9.57 16.39 0.36
N SER A 81 8.27 16.18 0.65
CA SER A 81 7.76 14.97 1.30
C SER A 81 7.48 13.85 0.29
N VAL A 82 7.69 12.62 0.74
CA VAL A 82 7.30 11.38 0.06
C VAL A 82 6.59 10.53 1.10
N VAL A 83 5.31 10.28 0.88
CA VAL A 83 4.55 9.38 1.76
C VAL A 83 4.84 7.93 1.39
N VAL A 84 4.94 7.05 2.37
CA VAL A 84 5.25 5.64 2.20
C VAL A 84 4.16 4.84 2.87
N ALA A 85 3.52 3.94 2.15
CA ALA A 85 2.47 3.04 2.65
C ALA A 85 2.60 1.65 2.03
N HIS A 86 2.02 0.64 2.69
CA HIS A 86 1.91 -0.70 2.14
C HIS A 86 0.56 -0.85 1.43
N ASN A 87 0.55 -1.15 0.14
CA ASN A 87 -0.65 -1.00 -0.69
C ASN A 87 -1.16 0.46 -0.77
N ALA A 88 -0.22 1.41 -0.89
CA ALA A 88 -0.47 2.85 -0.86
C ALA A 88 -1.66 3.38 -1.68
N PRO A 89 -2.04 2.85 -2.86
CA PRO A 89 -3.23 3.30 -3.57
C PRO A 89 -4.49 3.35 -2.67
N PHE A 90 -4.64 2.36 -1.78
CA PHE A 90 -5.75 2.31 -0.83
C PHE A 90 -5.75 3.52 0.12
N ASP A 91 -4.70 3.67 0.92
CA ASP A 91 -4.59 4.77 1.89
C ASP A 91 -4.68 6.14 1.23
N LEU A 92 -4.12 6.28 0.03
CA LEU A 92 -4.17 7.51 -0.75
C LEU A 92 -5.61 7.90 -1.14
N ILE A 93 -6.46 6.93 -1.50
CA ILE A 93 -7.89 7.20 -1.74
C ILE A 93 -8.58 7.64 -0.44
N MET A 94 -8.27 7.00 0.68
CA MET A 94 -8.87 7.32 1.98
C MET A 94 -8.56 8.76 2.40
N ILE A 95 -7.28 9.16 2.37
CA ILE A 95 -6.90 10.53 2.74
C ILE A 95 -7.30 11.56 1.67
N LYS A 96 -7.47 11.16 0.41
CA LYS A 96 -8.00 12.04 -0.64
C LYS A 96 -9.45 12.44 -0.39
N LYS A 97 -10.28 11.55 0.15
CA LYS A 97 -11.66 11.89 0.59
C LYS A 97 -11.65 12.93 1.71
N GLU A 98 -10.58 12.96 2.48
CA GLU A 98 -10.30 13.96 3.51
C GLU A 98 -9.57 15.21 2.96
N GLY A 99 -9.46 15.35 1.64
CA GLY A 99 -8.88 16.51 0.99
C GLY A 99 -7.36 16.58 1.07
N ILE A 100 -6.67 15.45 1.22
CA ILE A 100 -5.19 15.36 1.27
C ILE A 100 -4.69 14.60 0.03
N GLU A 101 -3.86 15.23 -0.77
CA GLU A 101 -3.31 14.66 -2.02
C GLU A 101 -1.78 14.82 -2.07
N PRO A 102 -1.03 13.86 -1.48
CA PRO A 102 0.43 13.85 -1.53
C PRO A 102 0.97 13.89 -2.97
N LYS A 103 2.05 14.62 -3.21
CA LYS A 103 2.64 14.75 -4.56
C LYS A 103 3.52 13.57 -4.96
N LYS A 104 4.09 12.87 -3.99
CA LYS A 104 5.00 11.74 -4.19
C LYS A 104 4.65 10.65 -3.19
N PHE A 105 4.62 9.41 -3.65
CA PHE A 105 4.38 8.26 -2.80
C PHE A 105 5.27 7.08 -3.16
N ILE A 106 5.47 6.18 -2.19
CA ILE A 106 6.08 4.87 -2.37
C ILE A 106 5.11 3.81 -1.85
N CYS A 107 4.83 2.81 -2.67
CA CYS A 107 4.03 1.64 -2.34
C CYS A 107 4.96 0.45 -2.12
N THR A 108 5.18 0.05 -0.86
CA THR A 108 6.12 -1.04 -0.54
C THR A 108 5.66 -2.39 -1.08
N LEU A 109 4.35 -2.60 -1.25
CA LEU A 109 3.77 -3.76 -1.93
C LEU A 109 4.27 -3.87 -3.39
N ARG A 110 4.19 -2.77 -4.14
CA ARG A 110 4.66 -2.73 -5.55
C ARG A 110 6.16 -2.92 -5.64
N VAL A 111 6.91 -2.28 -4.74
CA VAL A 111 8.38 -2.44 -4.69
C VAL A 111 8.76 -3.89 -4.37
N ALA A 112 8.08 -4.54 -3.41
CA ALA A 112 8.33 -5.95 -3.09
C ALA A 112 8.08 -6.86 -4.30
N ARG A 113 6.96 -6.68 -5.02
CA ARG A 113 6.64 -7.44 -6.24
C ARG A 113 7.63 -7.19 -7.38
N HIS A 114 8.08 -5.95 -7.56
CA HIS A 114 9.10 -5.61 -8.57
C HIS A 114 10.42 -6.33 -8.31
N LEU A 115 10.83 -6.41 -7.04
CA LEU A 115 12.08 -7.06 -6.65
C LEU A 115 12.00 -8.60 -6.72
N ASP A 116 10.83 -9.19 -6.48
CA ASP A 116 10.63 -10.64 -6.58
C ASP A 116 10.30 -11.11 -8.01
N LYS A 117 11.29 -10.96 -8.91
CA LYS A 117 11.15 -11.27 -10.34
C LYS A 117 10.84 -12.75 -10.62
N GLU A 118 11.20 -13.63 -9.69
CA GLU A 118 11.03 -15.08 -9.78
C GLU A 118 9.76 -15.59 -9.07
N GLU A 119 8.94 -14.70 -8.49
CA GLU A 119 7.72 -15.05 -7.73
C GLU A 119 7.98 -16.09 -6.62
N LYS A 120 9.07 -15.93 -5.86
CA LYS A 120 9.41 -16.79 -4.72
C LYS A 120 8.51 -16.55 -3.50
N ILE A 121 7.89 -15.38 -3.42
CA ILE A 121 7.04 -14.95 -2.31
C ILE A 121 5.57 -15.28 -2.67
N GLU A 122 4.91 -16.09 -1.84
CA GLU A 122 3.53 -16.51 -2.09
C GLU A 122 2.51 -15.39 -1.86
N ARG A 123 2.75 -14.53 -0.86
CA ARG A 123 1.86 -13.45 -0.47
C ARG A 123 2.65 -12.21 -0.12
N TYR A 124 2.08 -11.05 -0.42
CA TYR A 124 2.78 -9.78 -0.26
C TYR A 124 2.12 -8.83 0.75
N ASN A 125 1.07 -9.26 1.46
CA ASN A 125 0.51 -8.42 2.52
C ASN A 125 1.53 -8.20 3.65
N LEU A 126 1.42 -7.05 4.32
CA LEU A 126 2.44 -6.55 5.25
C LEU A 126 2.80 -7.56 6.34
N GLN A 127 1.80 -8.16 6.99
CA GLN A 127 2.03 -9.11 8.07
C GLN A 127 2.63 -10.43 7.56
N TYR A 128 2.24 -10.92 6.38
CA TYR A 128 2.93 -12.07 5.79
C TYR A 128 4.41 -11.77 5.52
N LEU A 129 4.72 -10.59 4.95
CA LEU A 129 6.11 -10.16 4.74
C LEU A 129 6.86 -9.97 6.06
N ARG A 130 6.21 -9.46 7.11
CA ARG A 130 6.78 -9.34 8.45
C ARG A 130 7.30 -10.68 8.94
N TYR A 131 6.46 -11.72 8.90
CA TYR A 131 6.83 -13.04 9.39
C TYR A 131 7.79 -13.76 8.44
N LEU A 132 7.58 -13.69 7.12
CA LEU A 132 8.47 -14.31 6.13
C LEU A 132 9.90 -13.77 6.22
N LEU A 133 10.04 -12.46 6.45
CA LEU A 133 11.34 -11.77 6.47
C LEU A 133 11.93 -11.63 7.87
N GLU A 134 11.28 -12.22 8.88
CA GLU A 134 11.71 -12.16 10.28
C GLU A 134 11.92 -10.71 10.74
N ILE A 135 10.93 -9.85 10.49
CA ILE A 135 10.90 -8.47 10.95
C ILE A 135 10.44 -8.46 12.42
N GLU A 136 11.41 -8.39 13.32
CA GLU A 136 11.18 -8.33 14.76
C GLU A 136 10.90 -6.90 15.22
N VAL A 137 9.62 -6.57 15.32
CA VAL A 137 9.13 -5.30 15.86
C VAL A 137 8.06 -5.63 16.90
N ASP A 138 8.18 -5.04 18.08
CA ASP A 138 7.12 -5.06 19.09
C ASP A 138 6.00 -4.11 18.65
N ALA A 139 5.05 -4.69 17.92
CA ALA A 139 3.95 -3.97 17.27
C ALA A 139 2.72 -4.88 17.18
N THR A 140 1.58 -4.33 17.58
CA THR A 140 0.26 -4.92 17.38
C THR A 140 -0.06 -4.94 15.88
N ALA A 141 -0.34 -6.11 15.31
CA ALA A 141 -0.76 -6.20 13.92
C ALA A 141 -2.18 -5.62 13.75
N HIS A 142 -2.43 -4.96 12.61
CA HIS A 142 -3.73 -4.35 12.30
C HIS A 142 -4.12 -3.25 13.32
N ASP A 143 -3.11 -2.53 13.79
CA ASP A 143 -3.24 -1.20 14.38
C ASP A 143 -2.39 -0.28 13.52
N ALA A 144 -2.89 0.91 13.19
CA ALA A 144 -2.21 1.80 12.24
C ALA A 144 -0.76 2.10 12.65
N LEU A 145 -0.49 2.31 13.95
CA LEU A 145 0.87 2.59 14.40
C LEU A 145 1.74 1.33 14.33
N GLY A 146 1.22 0.19 14.78
CA GLY A 146 1.91 -1.08 14.68
C GLY A 146 2.33 -1.41 13.24
N ASP A 147 1.43 -1.21 12.28
CA ASP A 147 1.67 -1.45 10.86
C ASP A 147 2.67 -0.43 10.28
N VAL A 148 2.64 0.85 10.70
CA VAL A 148 3.67 1.84 10.36
C VAL A 148 5.08 1.42 10.79
N LEU A 149 5.23 0.83 11.98
CA LEU A 149 6.53 0.39 12.48
C LEU A 149 7.08 -0.80 11.67
N VAL A 150 6.21 -1.75 11.31
CA VAL A 150 6.57 -2.88 10.44
C VAL A 150 6.90 -2.39 9.02
N LEU A 151 6.10 -1.46 8.49
CA LEU A 151 6.28 -0.85 7.18
C LEU A 151 7.64 -0.17 7.05
N GLU A 152 8.09 0.58 8.06
CA GLU A 152 9.40 1.24 8.05
C GLU A 152 10.54 0.21 7.95
N GLN A 153 10.49 -0.86 8.74
CA GLN A 153 11.49 -1.93 8.69
C GLN A 153 11.48 -2.68 7.34
N LEU A 154 10.29 -2.92 6.78
CA LEU A 154 10.16 -3.47 5.44
C LEU A 154 10.78 -2.54 4.40
N PHE A 155 10.49 -1.23 4.49
CA PHE A 155 11.03 -0.23 3.60
C PHE A 155 12.56 -0.22 3.61
N GLU A 156 13.21 -0.25 4.78
CA GLU A 156 14.67 -0.29 4.87
C GLU A 156 15.29 -1.48 4.12
N ARG A 157 14.65 -2.65 4.21
CA ARG A 157 15.08 -3.86 3.48
C ARG A 157 14.89 -3.69 1.97
N LEU A 158 13.73 -3.22 1.54
CA LEU A 158 13.43 -2.97 0.13
C LEU A 158 14.36 -1.91 -0.46
N TYR A 159 14.62 -0.84 0.29
CA TYR A 159 15.54 0.23 -0.08
C TYR A 159 16.95 -0.30 -0.35
N LYS A 160 17.48 -1.18 0.50
CA LYS A 160 18.79 -1.83 0.30
C LYS A 160 18.81 -2.63 -1.01
N LYS A 161 17.77 -3.41 -1.28
CA LYS A 161 17.65 -4.20 -2.52
C LYS A 161 17.53 -3.33 -3.78
N VAL A 162 16.75 -2.25 -3.74
CA VAL A 162 16.67 -1.30 -4.86
C VAL A 162 18.01 -0.60 -5.07
N LYS A 163 18.70 -0.22 -3.99
CA LYS A 163 20.04 0.36 -4.05
C LYS A 163 21.05 -0.58 -4.72
N GLU A 164 20.98 -1.88 -4.43
CA GLU A 164 21.78 -2.92 -5.08
C GLU A 164 21.41 -3.09 -6.56
N GLU A 165 20.12 -3.12 -6.91
CA GLU A 165 19.65 -3.25 -8.30
C GLU A 165 20.13 -2.11 -9.20
N ILE A 166 20.17 -0.87 -8.68
CA ILE A 166 20.62 0.31 -9.45
C ILE A 166 22.12 0.61 -9.29
N ALA A 167 22.86 -0.19 -8.52
CA ALA A 167 24.28 0.02 -8.33
C ALA A 167 25.03 -0.16 -9.67
N PRO A 168 25.89 0.80 -10.06
CA PRO A 168 26.64 0.68 -11.30
C PRO A 168 27.59 -0.52 -11.23
N THR A 169 27.68 -1.28 -12.32
CA THR A 169 28.52 -2.47 -12.45
C THR A 169 30.02 -2.16 -12.56
N SER A 170 30.37 -0.89 -12.70
CA SER A 170 31.74 -0.36 -12.81
C SER A 170 31.85 0.98 -12.08
N LYS A 171 33.08 1.44 -11.77
CA LYS A 171 33.42 2.58 -10.88
C LYS A 171 32.93 3.96 -11.35
N GLY A 172 31.63 4.12 -11.60
CA GLY A 172 30.96 5.39 -11.90
C GLY A 172 30.43 6.10 -10.65
N VAL A 173 29.74 7.22 -10.87
CA VAL A 173 29.09 8.05 -9.82
C VAL A 173 28.27 7.17 -8.88
N GLY A 174 28.55 7.25 -7.57
CA GLY A 174 27.93 6.40 -6.56
C GLY A 174 26.41 6.57 -6.49
N VAL A 175 25.71 5.50 -6.08
CA VAL A 175 24.25 5.53 -5.86
C VAL A 175 23.91 6.48 -4.71
N THR A 176 23.19 7.55 -5.01
CA THR A 176 22.70 8.50 -4.00
C THR A 176 21.35 8.05 -3.43
N THR A 177 21.02 8.51 -2.22
CA THR A 177 19.70 8.28 -1.61
C THR A 177 18.56 8.77 -2.50
N GLU A 178 18.75 9.91 -3.16
CA GLU A 178 17.74 10.48 -4.05
C GLU A 178 17.47 9.59 -5.26
N ASN A 179 18.49 8.95 -5.84
CA ASN A 179 18.30 8.02 -6.95
C ASN A 179 17.50 6.78 -6.54
N VAL A 180 17.78 6.22 -5.34
CA VAL A 180 17.04 5.05 -4.83
C VAL A 180 15.57 5.41 -4.57
N VAL A 181 15.33 6.54 -3.89
CA VAL A 181 13.97 7.02 -3.61
C VAL A 181 13.20 7.29 -4.91
N ASN A 182 13.83 7.95 -5.89
CA ASN A 182 13.20 8.20 -7.19
C ASN A 182 12.87 6.90 -7.94
N LYS A 183 13.73 5.87 -7.85
CA LYS A 183 13.42 4.56 -8.43
C LYS A 183 12.23 3.89 -7.74
N MET A 184 12.15 3.97 -6.41
CA MET A 184 11.00 3.43 -5.67
C MET A 184 9.70 4.18 -6.00
N ILE A 185 9.75 5.50 -6.20
CA ILE A 185 8.62 6.30 -6.68
C ILE A 185 8.20 5.86 -8.09
N GLU A 186 9.14 5.69 -9.01
CA GLU A 186 8.90 5.23 -10.39
C GLU A 186 8.23 3.84 -10.42
N ILE A 187 8.70 2.90 -9.60
CA ILE A 187 8.06 1.57 -9.46
C ILE A 187 6.63 1.73 -8.92
N SER A 188 6.44 2.62 -7.94
CA SER A 188 5.16 2.81 -7.26
C SER A 188 4.13 3.52 -8.12
N SER A 189 4.54 4.32 -9.10
CA SER A 189 3.65 5.09 -9.98
C SER A 189 2.96 4.24 -11.06
N HIS A 190 3.24 2.94 -11.13
CA HIS A 190 2.66 2.03 -12.11
C HIS A 190 2.02 0.82 -11.42
N PRO A 191 0.86 0.33 -11.90
CA PRO A 191 0.30 -0.93 -11.41
C PRO A 191 1.26 -2.10 -11.59
N SER A 192 1.25 -3.04 -10.64
CA SER A 192 2.06 -4.26 -10.73
C SER A 192 1.56 -5.15 -11.86
N LEU A 193 2.47 -5.64 -12.69
CA LEU A 193 2.17 -6.75 -13.60
C LEU A 193 2.29 -8.08 -12.85
N LEU A 194 1.16 -8.66 -12.48
CA LEU A 194 1.11 -9.99 -11.84
C LEU A 194 1.39 -11.06 -12.90
N ARG A 195 2.05 -12.17 -12.52
CA ARG A 195 2.40 -13.23 -13.50
C ARG A 195 1.68 -14.54 -13.22
N SER A 196 1.18 -14.75 -12.01
CA SER A 196 0.49 -15.97 -11.60
C SER A 196 -0.82 -15.70 -10.84
N PHE A 197 -1.79 -16.61 -10.96
CA PHE A 197 -3.03 -16.56 -10.18
C PHE A 197 -2.81 -17.09 -8.75
N GLY A 198 -3.28 -16.34 -7.76
CA GLY A 198 -3.31 -16.76 -6.35
C GLY A 198 -4.70 -17.18 -5.85
N PHE A 199 -5.67 -17.34 -6.75
CA PHE A 199 -7.06 -17.67 -6.42
C PHE A 199 -7.81 -18.27 -7.63
N GLY A 200 -9.04 -18.76 -7.37
CA GLY A 200 -9.99 -19.14 -8.40
C GLY A 200 -9.63 -20.41 -9.16
N LYS A 201 -10.30 -20.62 -10.31
CA LYS A 201 -10.21 -21.84 -11.14
C LYS A 201 -8.78 -22.19 -11.54
N HIS A 202 -7.94 -21.18 -11.77
CA HIS A 202 -6.57 -21.34 -12.27
C HIS A 202 -5.51 -21.00 -11.21
N ASN A 203 -5.83 -21.15 -9.92
CA ASN A 203 -4.89 -20.91 -8.83
C ASN A 203 -3.55 -21.65 -9.05
N GLY A 204 -2.43 -20.95 -8.88
CA GLY A 204 -1.07 -21.43 -9.09
C GLY A 204 -0.58 -21.41 -10.55
N LYS A 205 -1.45 -21.11 -11.53
CA LYS A 205 -1.03 -21.06 -12.95
C LYS A 205 -0.54 -19.67 -13.36
N ARG A 206 0.36 -19.65 -14.35
CA ARG A 206 0.82 -18.39 -14.96
C ARG A 206 -0.31 -17.78 -15.78
N ILE A 207 -0.51 -16.47 -15.65
CA ILE A 207 -1.57 -15.74 -16.36
C ILE A 207 -1.36 -15.82 -17.87
N GLU A 208 -0.11 -15.82 -18.35
CA GLU A 208 0.22 -16.01 -19.76
C GLU A 208 -0.24 -17.37 -20.31
N GLU A 209 -0.14 -18.43 -19.50
CA GLU A 209 -0.59 -19.76 -19.89
C GLU A 209 -2.11 -19.79 -19.96
N VAL A 210 -2.79 -19.20 -18.97
CA VAL A 210 -4.25 -19.09 -18.94
C VAL A 210 -4.76 -18.25 -20.12
N ALA A 211 -4.06 -17.19 -20.51
CA ALA A 211 -4.41 -16.40 -21.70
C ALA A 211 -4.44 -17.24 -23.00
N LYS A 212 -3.58 -18.27 -23.10
CA LYS A 212 -3.52 -19.18 -24.25
C LYS A 212 -4.55 -20.31 -24.15
N MET A 213 -4.77 -20.87 -22.96
CA MET A 213 -5.62 -22.05 -22.78
C MET A 213 -7.09 -21.75 -22.43
N ASP A 214 -7.38 -20.59 -21.85
CA ASP A 214 -8.70 -20.20 -21.34
C ASP A 214 -8.85 -18.67 -21.33
N ARG A 215 -8.68 -18.05 -22.52
CA ARG A 215 -8.78 -16.59 -22.70
C ARG A 215 -10.11 -16.02 -22.18
N GLY A 216 -11.22 -16.74 -22.38
CA GLY A 216 -12.54 -16.34 -21.92
C GLY A 216 -12.62 -16.16 -20.40
N TYR A 217 -11.83 -16.92 -19.62
CA TYR A 217 -11.73 -16.70 -18.17
C TYR A 217 -11.08 -15.34 -17.83
N LEU A 218 -10.07 -14.91 -18.58
CA LEU A 218 -9.44 -13.59 -18.38
C LEU A 218 -10.41 -12.45 -18.74
N GLU A 219 -11.15 -12.59 -19.84
CA GLU A 219 -12.17 -11.62 -20.27
C GLU A 219 -13.29 -11.50 -19.24
N TRP A 220 -13.80 -12.64 -18.75
CA TRP A 220 -14.78 -12.68 -17.67
C TRP A 220 -14.24 -12.02 -16.40
N LEU A 221 -13.02 -12.38 -15.98
CA LEU A 221 -12.43 -11.82 -14.76
C LEU A 221 -12.21 -10.32 -14.88
N LEU A 222 -11.75 -9.84 -16.04
CA LEU A 222 -11.60 -8.41 -16.30
C LEU A 222 -12.94 -7.69 -16.20
N ALA A 223 -14.01 -8.25 -16.78
CA ALA A 223 -15.35 -7.68 -16.67
C ALA A 223 -15.84 -7.62 -15.20
N GLN A 224 -15.59 -8.67 -14.40
CA GLN A 224 -15.91 -8.67 -12.98
C GLN A 224 -15.15 -7.58 -12.21
N LYS A 225 -13.85 -7.43 -12.48
CA LYS A 225 -12.99 -6.44 -11.83
C LYS A 225 -13.34 -5.00 -12.21
N LEU A 226 -13.79 -4.76 -13.44
CA LEU A 226 -14.27 -3.45 -13.88
C LEU A 226 -15.65 -3.10 -13.32
N ALA A 227 -16.49 -4.10 -13.04
CA ALA A 227 -17.84 -3.90 -12.50
C ALA A 227 -17.88 -3.85 -10.96
N GLY A 228 -16.83 -4.32 -10.27
CA GLY A 228 -16.76 -4.35 -8.82
C GLY A 228 -16.35 -3.02 -8.19
N ASP A 229 -16.69 -2.85 -6.90
CA ASP A 229 -16.31 -1.69 -6.09
C ASP A 229 -14.91 -1.82 -5.46
N GLN A 230 -14.23 -2.93 -5.69
CA GLN A 230 -12.93 -3.24 -5.10
C GLN A 230 -11.80 -2.54 -5.87
N MET A 231 -10.79 -2.08 -5.13
CA MET A 231 -9.61 -1.43 -5.70
C MET A 231 -8.65 -2.46 -6.31
N ASP A 232 -8.92 -2.85 -7.56
CA ASP A 232 -8.25 -3.96 -8.26
C ASP A 232 -7.34 -3.49 -9.42
N GLU A 233 -6.77 -2.29 -9.33
CA GLU A 233 -6.02 -1.69 -10.45
C GLU A 233 -4.86 -2.54 -10.98
N ASP A 234 -4.12 -3.24 -10.11
CA ASP A 234 -3.04 -4.14 -10.51
C ASP A 234 -3.57 -5.34 -11.33
N TRP A 235 -4.73 -5.90 -10.95
CA TRP A 235 -5.38 -6.97 -11.70
C TRP A 235 -5.95 -6.49 -13.02
N ILE A 236 -6.62 -5.34 -13.04
CA ILE A 236 -7.16 -4.74 -14.27
C ILE A 236 -6.04 -4.47 -15.26
N TYR A 237 -4.94 -3.86 -14.81
CA TYR A 237 -3.76 -3.63 -15.63
C TYR A 237 -3.17 -4.94 -16.18
N THR A 238 -3.00 -5.93 -15.30
CA THR A 238 -2.47 -7.24 -15.67
C THR A 238 -3.32 -7.93 -16.73
N LEU A 239 -4.63 -8.00 -16.52
CA LEU A 239 -5.56 -8.69 -17.43
C LEU A 239 -5.60 -8.02 -18.80
N LYS A 240 -5.64 -6.68 -18.86
CA LYS A 240 -5.56 -5.94 -20.13
C LYS A 240 -4.26 -6.25 -20.87
N HIS A 241 -3.12 -6.18 -20.18
CA HIS A 241 -1.81 -6.48 -20.78
C HIS A 241 -1.73 -7.88 -21.39
N TYR A 242 -2.30 -8.90 -20.75
CA TYR A 242 -2.29 -10.27 -21.29
C TYR A 242 -3.37 -10.53 -22.35
N LEU A 243 -4.45 -9.75 -22.36
CA LEU A 243 -5.50 -9.84 -23.39
C LEU A 243 -5.13 -9.08 -24.67
N ASP A 244 -4.31 -8.03 -24.58
CA ASP A 244 -3.87 -7.26 -25.75
C ASP A 244 -2.71 -7.92 -26.53
N LYS A 245 -2.16 -9.02 -26.01
CA LYS A 245 -1.15 -9.86 -26.66
C LYS A 245 -1.78 -11.04 -27.41
#